data_AF-A0A9E2DPL8-F1
#
_entry.id   AF-A0A9E2DPL8-F1
#
_cell.length_a   1.000
_cell.length_b   1.000
_cell.length_c   1.000
_cell.angle_alpha   90.00
_cell.angle_beta   90.00
_cell.angle_gamma   90.00
#
_symmetry.space_group_name_H-M   'P 1'
#
loop_
_entity.id
_entity.type
_entity.pdbx_description
1 polymer ?
#
loop_
_entity_poly.entity_id
_entity_poly.type
_entity_poly.pdbx_seq_one_letter_code
_entity_poly.pdbx_strand_id
1 'polypeptide(L)'
;LKPTFKDPYFRSFLLQNLYRVNKQELAFKIDLDIILNNLNEIEKALPSNLFYEGKTLFIKGQKSDYINDSNYQIIRNQFPNSKIAEISNAGHWVHVDNLNDFVKQTLFFLKS
;
A
#
# COMPACT_ATOMS: atom_id res chain seq x y z
N LEU A 1 15.99 8.24 -13.75
CA LEU A 1 14.56 8.36 -13.33
C LEU A 1 13.67 9.13 -14.31
N LYS A 2 14.02 10.35 -14.76
CA LYS A 2 13.17 11.14 -15.69
C LYS A 2 12.76 10.43 -17.00
N PRO A 3 13.63 9.63 -17.66
CA PRO A 3 13.24 8.88 -18.86
C PRO A 3 12.26 7.73 -18.57
N THR A 4 12.27 7.18 -17.36
CA THR A 4 11.47 6.00 -16.96
C THR A 4 10.12 6.41 -16.37
N PHE A 5 10.11 7.37 -15.45
CA PHE A 5 8.91 7.84 -14.76
C PHE A 5 8.66 9.29 -15.14
N LYS A 6 7.55 9.57 -15.82
CA LYS A 6 7.20 10.92 -16.28
C LYS A 6 6.73 11.82 -15.13
N ASP A 7 5.98 11.27 -14.19
CA ASP A 7 5.40 11.99 -13.05
C ASP A 7 6.50 12.53 -12.11
N PRO A 8 6.62 13.86 -11.94
CA PRO A 8 7.55 14.45 -10.99
C PRO A 8 7.25 14.10 -9.53
N TYR A 9 5.98 13.94 -9.14
CA TYR A 9 5.62 13.62 -7.75
C TYR A 9 6.11 12.22 -7.38
N PHE A 10 5.84 11.22 -8.23
CA PHE A 10 6.35 9.88 -8.02
C PHE A 10 7.88 9.81 -8.00
N ARG A 11 8.57 10.55 -8.88
CA ARG A 11 10.05 10.63 -8.81
C ARG A 11 10.52 11.22 -7.49
N SER A 12 9.93 12.32 -7.04
CA SER A 12 10.30 12.94 -5.76
C SER A 12 10.05 12.01 -4.59
N PHE A 13 8.94 11.26 -4.59
CA PHE A 13 8.65 10.23 -3.60
C PHE A 13 9.73 9.16 -3.55
N LEU A 14 10.11 8.57 -4.68
CA LEU A 14 11.18 7.56 -4.75
C LEU A 14 12.51 8.10 -4.21
N LEU A 15 12.82 9.37 -4.49
CA LEU A 15 14.05 10.02 -4.03
C LEU A 15 14.08 10.27 -2.52
N GLN A 16 12.93 10.25 -1.81
CA GLN A 16 12.91 10.38 -0.34
C GLN A 16 13.61 9.22 0.38
N ASN A 17 13.76 8.09 -0.30
CA ASN A 17 14.47 6.93 0.23
C ASN A 17 16.00 7.05 0.12
N LEU A 18 16.53 8.07 -0.56
CA LEU A 18 17.97 8.30 -0.62
C LEU A 18 18.46 9.03 0.65
N TYR A 19 19.68 8.72 1.06
CA TYR A 19 20.44 9.47 2.05
C TYR A 19 21.87 9.72 1.57
N ARG A 20 22.51 10.76 2.10
CA ARG A 20 23.91 11.09 1.82
C ARG A 20 24.81 10.30 2.74
N VAL A 21 25.69 9.49 2.17
CA VAL A 21 26.79 8.85 2.91
C VAL A 21 27.90 9.88 3.12
N ASN A 22 28.20 10.67 2.08
CA ASN A 22 29.11 11.80 2.14
C ASN A 22 28.73 12.85 1.06
N LYS A 23 29.63 13.81 0.77
CA LYS A 23 29.36 14.88 -0.21
C LYS A 23 29.12 14.37 -1.64
N GLN A 24 29.72 13.23 -2.00
CA GLN A 24 29.70 12.70 -3.37
C GLN A 24 28.82 11.45 -3.51
N GLU A 25 28.57 10.74 -2.40
CA GLU A 25 27.87 9.45 -2.41
C GLU A 25 26.47 9.53 -1.82
N LEU A 26 25.54 8.89 -2.52
CA LEU A 26 24.17 8.64 -2.08
C LEU A 26 23.97 7.13 -1.96
N ALA A 27 23.19 6.72 -0.98
CA ALA A 27 22.76 5.34 -0.81
C ALA A 27 21.25 5.30 -0.53
N PHE A 28 20.63 4.15 -0.77
CA PHE A 28 19.25 3.91 -0.36
C PHE A 28 19.20 3.60 1.14
N LYS A 29 18.22 4.17 1.85
CA LYS A 29 17.98 3.90 3.27
C LYS A 29 17.57 2.44 3.49
N ILE A 30 16.88 1.86 2.51
CA ILE A 30 16.54 0.44 2.48
C ILE A 30 17.65 -0.32 1.76
N ASP A 31 17.84 -1.57 2.17
CA ASP A 31 18.63 -2.52 1.40
C ASP A 31 17.82 -2.92 0.17
N LEU A 32 18.16 -2.32 -0.98
CA LEU A 32 17.43 -2.56 -2.22
C LEU A 32 17.79 -3.93 -2.81
N ASP A 33 19.02 -4.39 -2.61
CA ASP A 33 19.52 -5.65 -3.16
C ASP A 33 18.80 -6.84 -2.50
N ILE A 34 18.59 -6.81 -1.18
CA ILE A 34 17.83 -7.86 -0.50
C ILE A 34 16.37 -7.89 -0.96
N ILE A 35 15.74 -6.72 -1.17
CA ILE A 35 14.35 -6.64 -1.65
C ILE A 35 14.25 -7.21 -3.07
N LEU A 36 15.17 -6.84 -3.96
CA LEU A 36 15.20 -7.33 -5.34
C LEU A 36 15.41 -8.85 -5.39
N ASN A 37 16.30 -9.39 -4.56
CA ASN A 37 16.58 -10.82 -4.51
C ASN A 37 15.44 -11.65 -3.88
N ASN A 38 14.55 -11.03 -3.10
CA ASN A 38 13.47 -11.71 -2.37
C ASN A 38 12.07 -11.24 -2.77
N LEU A 39 11.94 -10.58 -3.92
CA LEU A 39 10.70 -9.96 -4.38
C LEU A 39 9.56 -10.97 -4.49
N ASN A 40 9.87 -12.20 -4.93
CA ASN A 40 8.92 -13.31 -4.99
C ASN A 40 8.33 -13.70 -3.63
N GLU A 41 9.09 -13.60 -2.54
CA GLU A 41 8.58 -13.89 -1.19
C GLU A 41 7.71 -12.75 -0.65
N ILE A 42 7.99 -11.51 -1.06
CA ILE A 42 7.18 -10.32 -0.71
C ILE A 42 5.81 -10.37 -1.42
N GLU A 43 5.79 -10.74 -2.69
CA GLU A 43 4.56 -10.79 -3.51
C GLU A 43 3.76 -12.10 -3.33
N LYS A 44 4.32 -13.04 -2.58
CA LYS A 44 3.70 -14.35 -2.36
C LYS A 44 2.36 -14.21 -1.67
N ALA A 45 1.34 -14.83 -2.25
CA ALA A 45 0.03 -14.92 -1.64
C ALA A 45 0.09 -15.66 -0.29
N LEU A 46 -0.72 -15.21 0.66
CA LEU A 46 -0.90 -15.92 1.92
C LEU A 46 -1.47 -17.32 1.66
N PRO A 47 -1.00 -18.36 2.37
CA PRO A 47 -1.63 -19.68 2.33
C PRO A 47 -3.14 -19.61 2.60
N SER A 48 -3.92 -20.35 1.83
CA SER A 48 -5.39 -20.29 1.86
C SER A 48 -6.02 -20.74 3.18
N ASN A 49 -5.27 -21.48 4.00
CA ASN A 49 -5.69 -21.97 5.31
C ASN A 49 -5.36 -21.00 6.46
N LEU A 50 -4.74 -19.86 6.20
CA LEU A 50 -4.53 -18.83 7.20
C LEU A 50 -5.73 -17.89 7.26
N PHE A 51 -6.18 -17.62 8.48
CA PHE A 51 -7.25 -16.67 8.74
C PHE A 51 -6.95 -15.83 9.98
N TYR A 52 -7.50 -14.63 10.00
CA TYR A 52 -7.44 -13.69 11.11
C TYR A 52 -8.85 -13.26 11.50
N GLU A 53 -9.27 -13.65 12.70
CA GLU A 53 -10.64 -13.40 13.18
C GLU A 53 -10.81 -12.01 13.82
N GLY A 54 -9.74 -11.22 13.93
CA GLY A 54 -9.84 -9.87 14.46
C GLY A 54 -10.62 -8.94 13.52
N LYS A 55 -11.24 -7.91 14.10
CA LYS A 55 -11.81 -6.80 13.32
C LYS A 55 -10.71 -6.25 12.41
N THR A 56 -10.99 -6.14 11.12
CA THR A 56 -10.02 -5.68 10.12
C THR A 56 -10.67 -4.65 9.21
N LEU A 57 -9.98 -3.57 8.89
CA LEU A 57 -10.41 -2.59 7.89
C LEU A 57 -9.46 -2.62 6.71
N PHE A 58 -9.98 -2.92 5.53
CA PHE A 58 -9.31 -2.67 4.26
C PHE A 58 -9.83 -1.35 3.69
N ILE A 59 -8.92 -0.51 3.18
CA ILE A 59 -9.27 0.76 2.55
C ILE A 59 -8.74 0.74 1.12
N LYS A 60 -9.62 0.95 0.13
CA LYS A 60 -9.25 1.08 -1.28
C LYS A 60 -9.64 2.45 -1.84
N GLY A 61 -8.96 2.91 -2.87
CA GLY A 61 -9.41 4.05 -3.66
C GLY A 61 -10.41 3.61 -4.73
N GLN A 62 -11.42 4.43 -4.98
CA GLN A 62 -12.44 4.20 -6.01
C GLN A 62 -11.84 4.01 -7.42
N LYS A 63 -10.73 4.66 -7.71
CA LYS A 63 -10.03 4.61 -9.01
C LYS A 63 -8.84 3.64 -9.00
N SER A 64 -8.76 2.74 -8.02
CA SER A 64 -7.65 1.79 -7.87
C SER A 64 -8.10 0.35 -8.05
N ASP A 65 -7.41 -0.36 -8.94
CA ASP A 65 -7.65 -1.78 -9.24
C ASP A 65 -6.88 -2.75 -8.33
N TYR A 66 -6.20 -2.23 -7.30
CA TYR A 66 -5.39 -3.04 -6.37
C TYR A 66 -6.24 -4.02 -5.53
N ILE A 67 -7.48 -3.65 -5.21
CA ILE A 67 -8.47 -4.55 -4.63
C ILE A 67 -9.60 -4.66 -5.65
N ASN A 68 -9.56 -5.73 -6.44
CA ASN A 68 -10.55 -6.05 -7.45
C ASN A 68 -11.53 -7.13 -6.96
N ASP A 69 -12.45 -7.55 -7.83
CA ASP A 69 -13.52 -8.46 -7.45
C ASP A 69 -13.04 -9.82 -6.95
N SER A 70 -11.92 -10.32 -7.49
CA SER A 70 -11.31 -11.57 -7.03
C SER A 70 -10.72 -11.44 -5.62
N ASN A 71 -10.22 -10.26 -5.26
CA ASN A 71 -9.65 -10.01 -3.94
C ASN A 71 -10.72 -9.97 -2.85
N TYR A 72 -11.96 -9.57 -3.15
CA TYR A 72 -13.04 -9.58 -2.15
C TYR A 72 -13.27 -10.96 -1.56
N GLN A 73 -13.25 -12.01 -2.39
CA GLN A 73 -13.46 -13.36 -1.91
C GLN A 73 -12.30 -13.82 -1.02
N ILE A 74 -11.05 -13.52 -1.40
CA ILE A 74 -9.85 -13.84 -0.63
C ILE A 74 -9.89 -13.13 0.72
N ILE A 75 -10.20 -11.82 0.73
CA ILE A 75 -10.33 -11.01 1.95
C ILE A 75 -11.39 -11.59 2.88
N ARG A 76 -12.58 -11.94 2.37
CA ARG A 76 -13.64 -12.53 3.21
C ARG A 76 -13.25 -13.88 3.79
N ASN A 77 -12.53 -14.71 3.03
CA ASN A 77 -12.10 -16.03 3.48
C ASN A 77 -11.01 -15.93 4.57
N GLN A 78 -10.02 -15.05 4.38
CA GLN A 78 -8.89 -14.94 5.30
C GLN A 78 -9.14 -13.94 6.43
N PHE A 79 -10.07 -13.00 6.27
CA PHE A 79 -10.44 -11.98 7.25
C PHE A 79 -11.98 -11.92 7.38
N PRO A 80 -12.61 -12.93 8.01
CA PRO A 80 -14.07 -13.05 8.07
C PRO A 80 -14.76 -11.86 8.76
N ASN A 81 -14.07 -11.20 9.69
CA ASN A 81 -14.57 -10.01 10.40
C ASN A 81 -14.06 -8.69 9.78
N SER A 82 -13.79 -8.70 8.47
CA SER A 82 -13.32 -7.52 7.75
C SER A 82 -14.44 -6.59 7.30
N LYS A 83 -14.10 -5.31 7.17
CA LYS A 83 -14.85 -4.29 6.44
C LYS A 83 -13.97 -3.75 5.33
N ILE A 84 -14.57 -3.38 4.21
CA ILE A 84 -13.88 -2.74 3.10
C ILE A 84 -14.51 -1.37 2.88
N ALA A 85 -13.71 -0.32 3.04
CA ALA A 85 -14.11 1.06 2.79
C ALA A 85 -13.50 1.52 1.46
N GLU A 86 -14.32 2.16 0.63
CA GLU A 86 -13.87 2.77 -0.61
C GLU A 86 -13.79 4.29 -0.44
N ILE A 87 -12.64 4.86 -0.78
CA ILE A 87 -12.35 6.28 -0.69
C ILE A 87 -12.69 6.95 -2.03
N SER A 88 -13.63 7.88 -1.98
CA SER A 88 -14.15 8.54 -3.17
C SER A 88 -13.07 9.39 -3.86
N ASN A 89 -13.06 9.36 -5.20
CA ASN A 89 -12.13 10.08 -6.07
C ASN A 89 -10.63 9.77 -5.90
N ALA A 90 -10.26 8.76 -5.10
CA ALA A 90 -8.88 8.38 -4.84
C ALA A 90 -8.38 7.23 -5.73
N GLY A 91 -7.10 7.26 -6.09
CA GLY A 91 -6.35 6.17 -6.68
C GLY A 91 -5.70 5.28 -5.61
N HIS A 92 -4.47 4.82 -5.85
CA HIS A 92 -3.81 3.87 -4.95
C HIS A 92 -3.36 4.52 -3.63
N TRP A 93 -2.88 5.77 -3.66
CA TRP A 93 -2.44 6.48 -2.46
C TRP A 93 -3.60 7.24 -1.80
N VAL A 94 -4.53 6.48 -1.22
CA VAL A 94 -5.79 7.01 -0.67
C VAL A 94 -5.60 8.15 0.34
N HIS A 95 -4.52 8.10 1.13
CA HIS A 95 -4.19 9.11 2.14
C HIS A 95 -3.66 10.42 1.53
N VAL A 96 -3.09 10.36 0.32
CA VAL A 96 -2.66 11.53 -0.46
C VAL A 96 -3.84 12.10 -1.24
N ASP A 97 -4.61 11.24 -1.90
CA ASP A 97 -5.66 11.67 -2.81
C ASP A 97 -6.91 12.21 -2.09
N ASN A 98 -7.26 11.64 -0.93
CA ASN A 98 -8.40 12.10 -0.13
C ASN A 98 -8.18 11.82 1.37
N LEU A 99 -7.33 12.65 1.98
CA LEU A 99 -6.97 12.55 3.40
C LEU A 99 -8.18 12.56 4.34
N ASN A 100 -9.18 13.40 4.06
CA ASN A 100 -10.34 13.58 4.94
C ASN A 100 -11.17 12.30 5.06
N ASP A 101 -11.48 11.65 3.93
CA ASP A 101 -12.26 10.42 3.94
C ASP A 101 -11.43 9.24 4.47
N PHE A 102 -10.15 9.15 4.10
CA PHE A 102 -9.22 8.17 4.69
C PHE A 102 -9.21 8.24 6.22
N VAL A 103 -8.96 9.43 6.80
CA VAL A 103 -8.94 9.64 8.25
C VAL A 103 -10.28 9.32 8.88
N LYS A 104 -11.39 9.72 8.25
CA LYS A 104 -12.74 9.42 8.75
C LYS A 104 -12.97 7.90 8.87
N GLN A 105 -12.65 7.12 7.84
CA GLN A 105 -12.82 5.67 7.87
C GLN A 105 -11.92 5.01 8.92
N THR A 106 -10.65 5.43 9.00
CA THR A 106 -9.70 4.94 10.00
C THR A 106 -10.19 5.21 11.42
N LEU A 107 -10.62 6.44 11.72
CA LEU A 107 -11.11 6.81 13.06
C LEU A 107 -12.42 6.11 13.42
N PHE A 108 -13.32 5.92 12.47
CA PHE A 108 -14.54 5.14 12.69
C PHE A 108 -14.22 3.72 13.14
N PHE A 109 -13.26 3.07 12.48
CA PHE A 109 -12.83 1.71 12.83
C PHE A 109 -12.12 1.65 14.19
N LEU A 110 -11.20 2.57 14.48
CA LEU A 110 -10.45 2.57 15.74
C LEU A 110 -11.33 2.84 16.98
N LYS A 111 -12.49 3.46 16.79
CA LYS A 111 -13.47 3.75 17.85
C LYS A 111 -14.56 2.66 18.00
N SER A 112 -14.48 1.57 17.23
CA SER A 112 -15.56 0.58 17.08
C SER A 112 -15.41 -0.72 17.85
#